data_AF-A0A0R0L4T0-F1
#
_entry.id   AF-A0A0R0L4T0-F1
#
_cell.length_a   1.000
_cell.length_b   1.000
_cell.length_c   1.000
_cell.angle_alpha   90.00
_cell.angle_beta   90.00
_cell.angle_gamma   90.00
#
_symmetry.space_group_name_H-M   'P 1'
#
loop_
_entity.id
_entity.type
_entity.pdbx_description
1 polymer ?
#
loop_
_entity_poly.entity_id
_entity_poly.type
_entity_poly.pdbx_seq_one_letter_code
_entity_poly.pdbx_strand_id
1 'polypeptide(L)'
;MGLCLEVVTRWNSTFLMLESSLLYRCAYSSLEFEDKSYTNCPTNEEWDRGEKMCEFLHPFYQINELIFGSSYPTSNMHFMQVRKILCLLIQNVNNEDETIRNMTIDMKKKIDKY
;
A
#
# COMPACT_ATOMS: atom_id res chain seq x y z
N MET A 1 9.14 -10.02 -11.77
CA MET A 1 8.00 -9.80 -10.85
C MET A 1 6.81 -10.59 -11.38
N GLY A 2 6.02 -11.20 -10.50
CA GLY A 2 4.75 -11.84 -10.84
C GLY A 2 3.62 -11.18 -10.05
N LEU A 3 2.37 -11.47 -10.40
CA LEU A 3 1.22 -11.04 -9.61
C LEU A 3 1.26 -11.73 -8.23
N CYS A 4 1.21 -10.94 -7.16
CA CYS A 4 1.11 -11.45 -5.79
C CYS A 4 -0.36 -11.50 -5.38
N LEU A 5 -0.79 -12.62 -4.81
CA LEU A 5 -2.14 -12.71 -4.23
C LEU A 5 -2.17 -11.95 -2.90
N GLU A 6 -3.26 -11.22 -2.69
CA GLU A 6 -3.50 -10.50 -1.45
C GLU A 6 -3.63 -11.46 -0.26
N VAL A 7 -2.96 -11.13 0.83
CA VAL A 7 -3.24 -11.65 2.16
C VAL A 7 -3.93 -10.54 2.94
N VAL A 8 -5.25 -10.60 3.04
CA VAL A 8 -6.12 -9.53 3.58
C VAL A 8 -5.75 -9.01 4.97
N THR A 9 -4.97 -9.78 5.76
CA THR A 9 -4.50 -9.38 7.08
C THR A 9 -3.17 -8.60 7.07
N ARG A 10 -2.53 -8.46 5.91
CA ARG A 10 -1.20 -7.88 5.75
C ARG A 10 -1.19 -6.89 4.59
N TRP A 11 -1.29 -5.61 4.92
CA TRP A 11 -1.21 -4.52 3.95
C TRP A 11 0.09 -4.53 3.14
N ASN A 12 1.20 -5.09 3.64
CA ASN A 12 2.43 -5.31 2.85
C ASN A 12 2.14 -6.14 1.59
N SER A 13 1.26 -7.15 1.68
CA SER A 13 0.86 -7.97 0.53
C SER A 13 -0.08 -7.22 -0.41
N THR A 14 -0.99 -6.40 0.14
CA THR A 14 -1.83 -5.50 -0.66
C THR A 14 -0.99 -4.50 -1.43
N PHE A 15 0.03 -3.89 -0.80
CA PHE A 15 0.98 -3.00 -1.46
C PHE A 15 1.71 -3.72 -2.61
N LEU A 16 2.31 -4.89 -2.35
CA LEU A 16 3.02 -5.65 -3.39
C LEU A 16 2.10 -6.11 -4.53
N MET A 17 0.84 -6.45 -4.23
CA MET A 17 -0.17 -6.76 -5.23
C MET A 17 -0.47 -5.53 -6.09
N LEU A 18 -0.74 -4.38 -5.46
CA LEU A 18 -1.05 -3.14 -6.18
C LEU A 18 0.12 -2.71 -7.06
N GLU A 19 1.32 -2.64 -6.51
CA GLU A 19 2.55 -2.30 -7.23
C GLU A 19 2.75 -3.21 -8.45
N SER A 20 2.59 -4.53 -8.28
CA SER A 20 2.68 -5.49 -9.38
C SER A 20 1.54 -5.31 -10.39
N SER A 21 0.30 -5.14 -9.94
CA SER A 21 -0.87 -5.00 -10.82
C SER A 21 -0.82 -3.73 -11.67
N LEU A 22 -0.31 -2.63 -11.13
CA LEU A 22 -0.15 -1.36 -11.84
C LEU A 22 0.82 -1.49 -13.01
N LEU A 23 1.88 -2.30 -12.85
CA LEU A 23 2.81 -2.62 -13.95
C LEU A 23 2.11 -3.35 -15.11
N TYR A 24 1.07 -4.13 -14.81
CA TYR A 24 0.31 -4.88 -15.80
C TYR A 24 -0.95 -4.16 -16.30
N ARG A 25 -1.16 -2.87 -15.99
CA ARG A 25 -2.35 -2.11 -16.44
C ARG A 25 -2.63 -2.27 -17.93
N CYS A 26 -1.62 -2.10 -18.79
CA CYS A 26 -1.78 -2.29 -20.24
C CYS A 26 -2.11 -3.74 -20.63
N ALA A 27 -1.60 -4.73 -19.89
CA ALA A 27 -1.91 -6.13 -20.13
C ALA A 27 -3.38 -6.45 -19.79
N TYR A 28 -3.92 -5.88 -18.71
CA TYR A 28 -5.34 -5.97 -18.40
C TYR A 28 -6.22 -5.35 -19.49
N SER A 29 -5.86 -4.16 -19.99
CA SER A 29 -6.60 -3.53 -21.10
C SER A 29 -6.51 -4.34 -22.40
N SER A 30 -5.36 -4.95 -22.67
CA SER A 30 -5.20 -5.83 -23.84
C SER A 30 -6.05 -7.10 -23.70
N LEU A 31 -6.11 -7.67 -22.50
CA LEU A 31 -6.95 -8.83 -22.22
C LEU A 31 -8.44 -8.52 -22.40
N GLU A 32 -8.91 -7.37 -21.91
CA GLU A 32 -10.30 -6.92 -22.11
C GLU A 32 -10.64 -6.72 -23.60
N PHE A 33 -9.67 -6.26 -24.40
CA PHE A 33 -9.86 -6.08 -25.83
C PHE A 33 -9.93 -7.41 -26.60
N GLU A 34 -9.02 -8.34 -26.28
CA GLU A 34 -8.90 -9.64 -26.97
C GLU A 34 -9.96 -10.65 -26.50
N ASP A 35 -10.24 -10.70 -25.20
CA ASP A 35 -11.20 -11.60 -24.58
C ASP A 35 -12.44 -10.85 -24.11
N LYS A 36 -13.47 -10.81 -24.98
CA LYS A 36 -14.76 -10.19 -24.65
C LYS A 36 -15.51 -10.87 -23.49
N SER A 37 -15.09 -12.05 -23.06
CA SER A 37 -15.65 -12.72 -21.88
C SER A 37 -14.98 -12.26 -20.57
N TYR A 38 -13.83 -11.59 -20.66
CA TYR A 38 -13.15 -10.99 -19.51
C TYR A 38 -13.90 -9.75 -19.04
N THR A 39 -14.56 -9.86 -17.89
CA THR A 39 -15.39 -8.78 -17.31
C THR A 39 -14.78 -8.15 -16.05
N ASN A 40 -13.56 -8.54 -15.68
CA ASN A 40 -12.90 -8.11 -14.44
C ASN A 40 -11.82 -7.05 -14.65
N CYS A 41 -11.81 -6.35 -15.79
CA CYS A 41 -10.88 -5.25 -16.03
C CYS A 41 -11.22 -4.09 -15.09
N PRO A 42 -10.27 -3.56 -14.30
CA PRO A 42 -10.54 -2.39 -13.46
C PRO A 42 -10.82 -1.15 -14.32
N THR A 43 -11.78 -0.36 -13.88
CA THR A 43 -12.11 0.95 -14.47
C THR A 43 -10.98 1.96 -14.25
N ASN A 44 -10.98 3.06 -15.02
CA ASN A 44 -9.98 4.12 -14.83
C ASN A 44 -10.02 4.71 -13.40
N GLU A 45 -11.20 4.87 -12.82
CA GLU A 45 -11.34 5.36 -11.44
C GLU A 45 -10.75 4.36 -10.41
N GLU A 46 -10.89 3.06 -10.66
CA GLU A 46 -10.29 2.02 -9.81
C GLU A 46 -8.76 1.97 -9.96
N TRP A 47 -8.24 2.16 -11.18
CA TRP A 47 -6.80 2.30 -11.40
C TRP A 47 -6.23 3.51 -10.67
N ASP A 48 -6.88 4.67 -10.79
CA ASP A 48 -6.44 5.90 -10.14
C ASP A 48 -6.50 5.77 -8.61
N ARG A 49 -7.52 5.07 -8.07
CA ARG A 49 -7.60 4.75 -6.65
C ARG A 49 -6.48 3.78 -6.23
N GLY A 50 -6.19 2.77 -7.05
CA GLY A 50 -5.11 1.81 -6.83
C GLY A 50 -3.74 2.48 -6.78
N GLU A 51 -3.48 3.44 -7.67
CA GLU A 51 -2.26 4.24 -7.69
C GLU A 51 -2.10 5.08 -6.42
N LYS A 52 -3.13 5.86 -6.05
CA LYS A 52 -3.12 6.64 -4.79
C LYS A 52 -2.92 5.78 -3.55
N MET A 53 -3.54 4.59 -3.51
CA MET A 53 -3.36 3.63 -2.43
C MET A 53 -1.92 3.10 -2.38
N CYS A 54 -1.35 2.77 -3.54
CA CYS A 54 0.02 2.30 -3.65
C CYS A 54 1.00 3.38 -3.18
N GLU A 55 0.82 4.62 -3.61
CA GLU A 55 1.61 5.78 -3.17
C GLU A 55 1.52 6.00 -1.66
N PHE A 56 0.33 5.92 -1.08
CA PHE A 56 0.13 6.06 0.36
C PHE A 56 0.83 4.94 1.14
N LEU A 57 0.76 3.69 0.67
CA LEU A 57 1.32 2.52 1.36
C LEU A 57 2.85 2.40 1.19
N HIS A 58 3.42 2.94 0.12
CA HIS A 58 4.83 2.76 -0.23
C HIS A 58 5.82 3.16 0.89
N PRO A 59 5.70 4.34 1.53
CA PRO A 59 6.62 4.73 2.61
C PRO A 59 6.55 3.79 3.81
N PHE A 60 5.36 3.27 4.13
CA PHE A 60 5.20 2.32 5.22
C PHE A 60 5.89 1.00 4.87
N TYR A 61 5.71 0.51 3.63
CA TYR A 61 6.33 -0.72 3.16
C TYR A 61 7.85 -0.64 3.27
N GLN A 62 8.46 0.45 2.78
CA GLN A 62 9.90 0.67 2.87
C GLN A 62 10.41 0.71 4.32
N ILE A 63 9.66 1.34 5.23
CA ILE A 63 10.05 1.39 6.65
C ILE A 63 10.00 -0.01 7.27
N ASN A 64 8.97 -0.80 6.95
CA ASN A 64 8.87 -2.18 7.41
C ASN A 64 9.97 -3.06 6.84
N GLU A 65 10.25 -2.96 5.55
CA GLU A 65 11.35 -3.68 4.91
C GLU A 65 12.68 -3.32 5.55
N LEU A 66 12.89 -2.04 5.89
CA LEU A 66 14.09 -1.60 6.60
C LEU A 66 14.19 -2.19 8.02
N ILE A 67 13.06 -2.30 8.74
CA ILE A 67 13.02 -2.94 10.07
C ILE A 67 13.32 -4.44 9.95
N PHE A 68 12.52 -5.16 9.16
CA PHE A 68 12.50 -6.62 9.12
C PHE A 68 13.53 -7.23 8.17
N GLY A 69 14.03 -6.47 7.21
CA GLY A 69 15.10 -6.86 6.29
C GLY A 69 16.50 -6.63 6.85
N SER A 70 16.65 -5.88 7.94
CA SER A 70 17.92 -5.76 8.63
C SER A 70 18.20 -7.03 9.46
N SER A 71 19.43 -7.56 9.38
CA SER A 71 19.81 -8.79 10.09
C SER A 71 19.87 -8.61 11.62
N TYR A 72 20.02 -7.36 12.08
CA TYR A 72 20.09 -6.98 13.50
C TYR A 72 19.56 -5.55 13.70
N PRO A 73 18.24 -5.33 13.71
CA PRO A 73 17.72 -4.00 14.00
C PRO A 73 18.02 -3.65 15.47
N THR A 74 18.71 -2.53 15.68
CA THR A 74 18.90 -1.99 17.03
C THR A 74 17.61 -1.32 17.51
N SER A 75 17.38 -1.27 18.82
CA SER A 75 16.19 -0.58 19.37
C SER A 75 16.08 0.88 18.91
N ASN A 76 17.23 1.57 18.73
CA ASN A 76 17.26 2.92 18.19
C ASN A 76 16.75 2.98 16.74
N MET A 77 17.06 1.98 15.91
CA MET A 77 16.58 1.90 14.53
C MET A 77 15.07 1.70 14.48
N HIS A 78 14.53 0.79 15.30
CA HIS A 78 13.09 0.62 15.45
C HIS A 78 12.41 1.92 15.89
N PHE A 79 12.95 2.61 16.91
CA PHE A 79 12.40 3.88 17.38
C PHE A 79 12.37 4.95 16.28
N MET A 80 13.46 5.08 15.52
CA MET A 80 13.54 6.03 14.41
C MET A 80 12.53 5.70 13.30
N GLN A 81 12.32 4.42 12.99
CA GLN A 81 11.32 3.99 12.02
C GLN A 81 9.89 4.24 12.51
N VAL A 82 9.57 3.90 13.76
CA VAL A 82 8.25 4.19 14.36
C VAL A 82 7.97 5.68 14.33
N ARG A 83 8.96 6.52 14.65
CA ARG A 83 8.83 7.98 14.55
C ARG A 83 8.51 8.42 13.11
N LYS A 84 9.16 7.85 12.09
CA LYS A 84 8.83 8.16 10.69
C LYS A 84 7.39 7.79 10.33
N ILE A 85 6.94 6.61 10.75
CA ILE A 85 5.55 6.17 10.55
C ILE A 85 4.59 7.16 11.21
N LEU A 86 4.85 7.55 12.46
CA LEU A 86 4.04 8.55 13.16
C LEU A 86 4.00 9.90 12.43
N CYS A 87 5.14 10.37 11.91
CA CYS A 87 5.18 11.60 11.11
C CYS A 87 4.31 11.48 9.84
N LEU A 88 4.40 10.37 9.11
CA LEU A 88 3.58 10.12 7.92
C LEU A 88 2.08 10.09 8.24
N LEU A 89 1.71 9.47 9.37
CA LEU A 89 0.32 9.43 9.81
C LEU A 89 -0.20 10.81 10.23
N ILE A 90 0.61 11.61 10.91
CA ILE A 90 0.23 12.99 11.28
C ILE A 90 0.02 13.85 10.03
N GLN A 91 0.87 13.69 9.02
CA GLN A 91 0.74 14.42 7.74
C GLN A 91 -0.53 14.04 6.98
N ASN A 92 -1.01 12.80 7.11
CA ASN A 92 -2.17 12.29 6.36
C ASN A 92 -3.49 12.27 7.17
N VAL A 93 -3.49 12.72 8.43
CA VAL A 93 -4.69 12.65 9.29
C VAL A 93 -5.85 13.51 8.77
N ASN A 94 -5.54 14.55 8.01
CA ASN A 94 -6.51 15.44 7.36
C ASN A 94 -6.42 15.34 5.83
N ASN A 95 -6.01 14.17 5.29
CA ASN A 95 -5.93 13.97 3.85
C ASN A 95 -7.31 14.22 3.20
N GLU A 96 -7.31 14.85 2.01
CA GLU A 96 -8.53 15.15 1.26
C GLU A 96 -9.25 13.87 0.83
N ASP A 97 -8.49 12.84 0.46
CA ASP A 97 -9.01 11.52 0.14
C ASP A 97 -9.54 10.84 1.41
N GLU A 98 -10.85 10.60 1.43
CA GLU A 98 -11.55 10.00 2.56
C GLU A 98 -11.01 8.60 2.91
N THR A 99 -10.62 7.82 1.90
CA THR A 99 -10.09 6.46 2.11
C THR A 99 -8.74 6.54 2.81
N ILE A 100 -7.85 7.40 2.32
CA ILE A 100 -6.52 7.62 2.91
C ILE A 100 -6.65 8.15 4.34
N ARG A 101 -7.55 9.11 4.56
CA ARG A 101 -7.82 9.68 5.88
C ARG A 101 -8.30 8.63 6.87
N ASN A 102 -9.29 7.82 6.50
CA ASN A 102 -9.84 6.77 7.36
C ASN A 102 -8.78 5.71 7.71
N MET A 103 -8.01 5.25 6.71
CA MET A 103 -6.90 4.34 6.95
C MET A 103 -5.84 4.93 7.87
N THR A 104 -5.48 6.20 7.67
CA THR A 104 -4.51 6.91 8.50
C THR A 104 -4.96 6.97 9.96
N ILE A 105 -6.23 7.30 10.20
CA ILE A 105 -6.82 7.32 11.54
C ILE A 105 -6.75 5.93 12.18
N ASP A 106 -7.10 4.88 11.44
CA ASP A 106 -7.10 3.51 11.97
C ASP A 106 -5.69 2.96 12.22
N MET A 107 -4.73 3.29 11.35
CA MET A 107 -3.32 2.98 11.58
C MET A 107 -2.79 3.71 12.81
N LYS A 108 -3.12 4.99 12.98
CA LYS A 108 -2.73 5.78 14.15
C LYS A 108 -3.28 5.17 15.44
N LYS A 109 -4.58 4.83 15.48
CA LYS A 109 -5.21 4.16 16.63
C LYS A 109 -4.51 2.85 17.00
N LYS A 110 -4.04 2.08 16.02
CA LYS A 110 -3.30 0.84 16.27
C LYS A 110 -1.91 1.11 16.85
N ILE A 111 -1.21 2.14 16.40
CA ILE A 111 0.12 2.50 16.91
C ILE A 111 0.02 3.10 18.32
N ASP A 112 -0.94 3.99 18.58
CA ASP A 112 -1.14 4.63 19.89
C ASP A 112 -1.48 3.62 21.02
N LYS A 113 -1.82 2.38 20.66
CA LYS A 113 -2.08 1.29 21.62
C LYS A 113 -0.81 0.68 22.21
N TYR A 114 0.33 0.86 21.55
CA TYR A 114 1.65 0.36 21.98
C TYR A 114 2.42 1.42 22.77
#